data_AF-A0A1Q4FW91-F1
#
_entry.id   AF-A0A1Q4FW91-F1
#
_cell.length_a   1.000
_cell.length_b   1.000
_cell.length_c   1.000
_cell.angle_alpha   90.00
_cell.angle_beta   90.00
_cell.angle_gamma   90.00
#
_symmetry.space_group_name_H-M   'P 1'
#
loop_
_entity.id
_entity.type
_entity.pdbx_description
1 polymer ?
#
loop_
_entity_poly.entity_id
_entity_poly.type
_entity_poly.pdbx_seq_one_letter_code
_entity_poly.pdbx_strand_id
1 'polypeptide(L)'
;MTYTAAVTTQDLPLFPLSAVLFPGGLLSLRIFEPRYIDLVRECSRSGSGFGVCLILAGREVGEPATPAAIGTVAHIEDFYTLPDGLLGIRARGSRRFRASATRVRDNGLVHGTVEWLPDEPATSLPPEHGLLAVILERLLEQVGGEHARAGRQCLDDASWVGFRLAELLPVTPAERQHWLQLTDPLQRLDSLMRCMPRFQAG
;
A
#
# COMPACT_ATOMS: atom_id res chain seq x y z
N MET A 1 35.49 -11.65 -11.09
CA MET A 1 34.29 -12.49 -11.31
C MET A 1 33.15 -11.90 -10.50
N THR A 2 32.35 -11.04 -11.11
CA THR A 2 31.16 -10.46 -10.49
C THR A 2 30.02 -11.45 -10.68
N TYR A 3 29.52 -12.03 -9.60
CA TYR A 3 28.35 -12.90 -9.63
C TYR A 3 27.11 -12.01 -9.73
N THR A 4 26.50 -11.92 -10.91
CA THR A 4 25.16 -11.32 -11.04
C THR A 4 24.18 -12.29 -10.39
N ALA A 5 23.76 -12.00 -9.15
CA ALA A 5 22.67 -12.73 -8.53
C ALA A 5 21.45 -12.67 -9.47
N ALA A 6 20.89 -13.84 -9.82
CA ALA A 6 19.69 -13.90 -10.63
C ALA A 6 18.54 -13.22 -9.87
N VAL A 7 18.08 -12.08 -10.38
CA VAL A 7 16.92 -11.38 -9.81
C VAL A 7 15.71 -12.28 -10.03
N THR A 8 15.12 -12.78 -8.94
CA THR A 8 13.94 -13.65 -9.01
C THR A 8 12.72 -12.79 -9.29
N THR A 9 12.21 -12.86 -10.52
CA THR A 9 10.98 -12.18 -10.92
C THR A 9 9.78 -13.12 -10.75
N GLN A 10 8.62 -12.57 -10.39
CA GLN A 10 7.36 -13.33 -10.27
C GLN A 10 6.25 -12.69 -11.08
N ASP A 11 5.32 -13.49 -11.59
CA ASP A 11 4.07 -12.98 -12.19
C ASP A 11 3.07 -12.67 -11.08
N LEU A 12 2.57 -11.44 -11.03
CA LEU A 12 1.61 -10.99 -10.01
C LEU A 12 0.41 -10.32 -10.69
N PRO A 13 -0.84 -10.74 -10.42
CA PRO A 13 -2.00 -9.98 -10.85
C PRO A 13 -2.03 -8.63 -10.14
N LEU A 14 -2.31 -7.57 -10.91
CA LEU A 14 -2.33 -6.20 -10.42
C LEU A 14 -3.77 -5.67 -10.38
N PHE A 15 -4.05 -4.90 -9.35
CA PHE A 15 -5.28 -4.16 -9.14
C PHE A 15 -4.93 -2.66 -9.09
N PRO A 16 -5.03 -1.96 -10.23
CA PRO A 16 -4.81 -0.52 -10.27
C PRO A 16 -5.93 0.23 -9.52
N LEU A 17 -5.56 1.12 -8.60
CA LEU A 17 -6.49 1.95 -7.81
C LEU A 17 -6.06 3.41 -7.83
N SER A 18 -6.95 4.35 -7.50
CA SER A 18 -6.64 5.75 -7.21
C SER A 18 -6.06 5.96 -5.81
N ALA A 19 -5.83 4.88 -5.06
CA ALA A 19 -5.26 4.89 -3.72
C ALA A 19 -3.94 4.12 -3.65
N VAL A 20 -3.07 4.54 -2.72
CA VAL A 20 -1.81 3.88 -2.39
C VAL A 20 -2.01 3.02 -1.16
N LEU A 21 -1.65 1.74 -1.25
CA LEU A 21 -1.64 0.82 -0.10
C LEU A 21 -0.22 0.74 0.47
N PHE A 22 -0.03 1.02 1.76
CA PHE A 22 1.26 0.81 2.42
C PHE A 22 1.33 -0.55 3.13
N PRO A 23 2.53 -1.06 3.42
CA PRO A 23 2.72 -2.20 4.29
C PRO A 23 1.97 -2.02 5.63
N GLY A 24 1.27 -3.08 6.06
CA GLY A 24 0.41 -3.09 7.25
C GLY A 24 -0.90 -2.29 7.12
N GLY A 25 -1.12 -1.60 6.00
CA GLY A 25 -2.31 -0.81 5.72
C GLY A 25 -3.54 -1.67 5.45
N LEU A 26 -4.70 -1.14 5.78
CA LEU A 26 -5.99 -1.79 5.51
C LEU A 26 -6.63 -1.19 4.27
N LEU A 27 -7.15 -2.05 3.41
CA LEU A 27 -7.84 -1.69 2.19
C LEU A 27 -9.21 -2.36 2.16
N SER A 28 -10.26 -1.57 2.00
CA SER A 28 -11.62 -2.06 1.81
C SER A 28 -12.05 -1.81 0.36
N LEU A 29 -12.41 -2.87 -0.36
CA LEU A 29 -12.78 -2.78 -1.77
C LEU A 29 -14.17 -3.33 -2.02
N ARG A 30 -14.90 -2.63 -2.89
CA ARG A 30 -16.10 -3.12 -3.56
C ARG A 30 -15.69 -3.81 -4.85
N ILE A 31 -16.03 -5.09 -4.99
CA ILE A 31 -15.64 -5.91 -6.14
C ILE A 31 -16.89 -6.19 -6.98
N PHE A 32 -16.90 -5.67 -8.21
CA PHE A 32 -18.05 -5.80 -9.10
C PHE A 32 -17.68 -6.12 -10.55
N GLU A 33 -16.46 -5.82 -11.00
CA GLU A 33 -16.02 -6.22 -12.34
C GLU A 33 -15.66 -7.72 -12.36
N PRO A 34 -16.11 -8.49 -13.38
CA PRO A 34 -15.87 -9.93 -13.46
C PRO A 34 -14.40 -10.33 -13.30
N ARG A 35 -13.47 -9.60 -13.94
CA ARG A 35 -12.03 -9.86 -13.84
C ARG A 35 -11.48 -9.81 -12.41
N TYR A 36 -12.05 -8.95 -11.56
CA TYR A 36 -11.62 -8.82 -10.17
C TYR A 36 -12.36 -9.81 -9.25
N ILE A 37 -13.57 -10.24 -9.60
CA ILE A 37 -14.24 -11.35 -8.93
C ILE A 37 -13.41 -12.64 -9.10
N ASP A 38 -12.95 -12.92 -10.31
CA ASP A 38 -12.10 -14.08 -10.60
C ASP A 38 -10.75 -14.01 -9.87
N LEU A 39 -10.10 -12.83 -9.89
CA LEU A 39 -8.87 -12.59 -9.14
C LEU A 39 -9.05 -12.89 -7.65
N VAL A 40 -10.07 -12.31 -7.04
CA VAL A 40 -10.36 -12.47 -5.61
C VAL A 40 -10.60 -13.94 -5.27
N ARG A 41 -11.39 -14.65 -6.09
CA ARG A 41 -11.63 -16.09 -5.92
C ARG A 41 -10.33 -16.90 -5.96
N GLU A 42 -9.44 -16.59 -6.89
CA GLU A 42 -8.16 -17.27 -7.04
C GLU A 42 -7.22 -17.01 -5.85
N CYS A 43 -7.14 -15.76 -5.40
CA CYS A 43 -6.38 -15.38 -4.20
C CYS A 43 -6.90 -16.13 -2.96
N SER A 44 -8.23 -16.21 -2.77
CA SER A 44 -8.82 -16.96 -1.65
C SER A 44 -8.51 -18.45 -1.70
N ARG A 45 -8.56 -19.06 -2.89
CA ARG A 45 -8.34 -20.50 -3.06
C ARG A 45 -6.87 -20.89 -2.85
N SER A 46 -5.94 -20.04 -3.29
CA SER A 46 -4.50 -20.34 -3.28
C SER A 46 -3.76 -19.76 -2.07
N GLY A 47 -4.39 -18.85 -1.31
CA GLY A 47 -3.72 -18.06 -0.27
C GLY A 47 -2.76 -17.00 -0.83
N SER A 48 -2.74 -16.80 -2.15
CA SER A 48 -1.90 -15.77 -2.79
C SER A 48 -2.52 -14.37 -2.60
N GLY A 49 -1.66 -13.35 -2.68
CA GLY A 49 -2.08 -11.95 -2.72
C GLY A 49 -2.12 -11.40 -4.15
N PHE A 50 -2.59 -10.17 -4.29
CA PHE A 50 -2.54 -9.41 -5.54
C PHE A 50 -1.81 -8.07 -5.32
N GLY A 51 -1.22 -7.52 -6.37
CA GLY A 51 -0.50 -6.25 -6.28
C GLY A 51 -1.44 -5.06 -6.38
N VAL A 52 -1.40 -4.14 -5.42
CA VAL A 52 -2.10 -2.85 -5.51
C VAL A 52 -1.11 -1.80 -6.00
N CYS A 53 -1.47 -1.12 -7.09
CA CYS A 53 -0.68 -0.04 -7.68
C CYS A 53 -1.54 1.22 -7.85
N LEU A 54 -0.96 2.38 -7.60
CA LEU A 54 -1.60 3.65 -7.93
C LEU A 54 -1.78 3.79 -9.45
N ILE A 55 -2.92 4.28 -9.90
CA ILE A 55 -3.16 4.67 -11.29
C ILE A 55 -2.45 5.99 -11.58
N LEU A 56 -1.53 5.98 -12.55
CA LEU A 56 -0.86 7.18 -13.06
C LEU A 56 -1.63 7.83 -14.22
N ALA A 57 -2.28 7.00 -15.04
CA ALA A 57 -3.13 7.45 -16.14
C ALA A 57 -4.26 6.44 -16.38
N GLY A 58 -5.44 6.93 -16.77
CA GLY A 58 -6.65 6.11 -16.91
C GLY A 58 -7.58 6.24 -15.70
N ARG A 59 -8.49 5.27 -15.56
CA ARG A 59 -9.53 5.24 -14.52
C ARG A 59 -9.57 3.85 -13.90
N GLU A 60 -10.07 3.75 -12.66
CA GLU A 60 -10.21 2.48 -11.94
C GLU A 60 -11.09 1.47 -12.66
N VAL A 61 -12.09 1.96 -13.43
CA VAL A 61 -13.13 1.13 -14.05
C VAL A 61 -13.04 1.20 -15.57
N GLY A 62 -13.14 0.03 -16.22
CA GLY A 62 -13.12 -0.09 -17.68
C GLY A 62 -11.71 -0.33 -18.24
N GLU A 63 -11.27 0.53 -19.17
CA GLU A 63 -9.99 0.37 -19.88
C GLU A 63 -8.80 0.21 -18.93
N PRO A 64 -7.81 -0.65 -19.26
CA PRO A 64 -6.63 -0.86 -18.43
C PRO A 64 -5.89 0.45 -18.15
N ALA A 65 -5.78 0.80 -16.87
CA ALA A 65 -5.01 1.94 -16.42
C ALA A 65 -3.51 1.67 -16.48
N THR A 66 -2.71 2.74 -16.56
CA THR A 66 -1.25 2.67 -16.41
C THR A 66 -0.91 2.70 -14.92
N PRO A 67 -0.42 1.59 -14.33
CA PRO A 67 -0.10 1.55 -12.91
C PRO A 67 1.28 2.18 -12.63
N ALA A 68 1.45 2.68 -11.41
CA ALA A 68 2.76 3.00 -10.87
C ALA A 68 3.61 1.73 -10.75
N ALA A 69 4.92 1.86 -11.01
CA ALA A 69 5.84 0.73 -11.00
C ALA A 69 6.02 0.13 -9.59
N ILE A 70 5.93 0.95 -8.53
CA ILE A 70 5.98 0.46 -7.15
C ILE A 70 4.58 0.30 -6.59
N GLY A 71 4.29 -0.87 -6.05
CA GLY A 71 3.05 -1.21 -5.38
C GLY A 71 3.27 -2.07 -4.14
N THR A 72 2.17 -2.46 -3.50
CA THR A 72 2.17 -3.31 -2.29
C THR A 72 1.27 -4.51 -2.52
N VAL A 73 1.71 -5.70 -2.10
CA VAL A 73 0.86 -6.89 -2.15
C VAL A 73 -0.25 -6.76 -1.11
N ALA A 74 -1.48 -7.01 -1.51
CA ALA A 74 -2.64 -7.10 -0.64
C ALA A 74 -3.00 -8.57 -0.41
N HIS A 75 -3.18 -8.95 0.86
CA HIS A 75 -3.73 -10.24 1.25
C HIS A 75 -5.14 -10.04 1.78
N ILE A 76 -6.08 -10.85 1.29
CA ILE A 76 -7.48 -10.75 1.70
C ILE A 76 -7.61 -11.34 3.11
N GLU A 77 -8.15 -10.56 4.04
CA GLU A 77 -8.38 -10.95 5.43
C GLU A 77 -9.85 -11.30 5.69
N ASP A 78 -10.76 -10.70 4.94
CA ASP A 78 -12.19 -10.83 5.22
C ASP A 78 -13.07 -10.55 4.00
N PHE A 79 -14.27 -11.11 4.02
CA PHE A 79 -15.33 -10.94 3.04
C PHE A 79 -16.59 -10.43 3.71
N TYR A 80 -17.27 -9.50 3.07
CA TYR A 80 -18.56 -9.01 3.55
C TYR A 80 -19.47 -8.68 2.38
N THR A 81 -20.77 -8.63 2.65
CA THR A 81 -21.76 -8.18 1.68
C THR A 81 -22.06 -6.70 1.93
N LEU A 82 -21.92 -5.89 0.89
CA LEU A 82 -22.29 -4.48 0.94
C LEU A 82 -23.83 -4.32 1.01
N PRO A 83 -24.36 -3.16 1.43
CA PRO A 83 -25.81 -2.93 1.53
C PRO A 83 -26.61 -3.17 0.24
N ASP A 84 -25.97 -3.12 -0.92
CA ASP A 84 -26.56 -3.38 -2.24
C ASP A 84 -26.33 -4.81 -2.75
N GLY A 85 -25.84 -5.70 -1.89
CA GLY A 85 -25.65 -7.12 -2.20
C GLY A 85 -24.35 -7.43 -2.94
N LEU A 86 -23.52 -6.43 -3.28
CA LEU A 86 -22.23 -6.70 -3.92
C LEU A 86 -21.18 -7.21 -2.94
N LEU A 87 -20.13 -7.83 -3.50
CA LEU A 87 -19.00 -8.36 -2.74
C LEU A 87 -18.09 -7.23 -2.25
N GLY A 88 -17.93 -7.15 -0.93
CA GLY A 88 -16.91 -6.37 -0.27
C GLY A 88 -15.77 -7.27 0.20
N ILE A 89 -14.54 -6.79 0.09
CA ILE A 89 -13.37 -7.44 0.71
C ILE A 89 -12.64 -6.46 1.61
N ARG A 90 -12.01 -7.00 2.66
CA ARG A 90 -10.98 -6.31 3.43
C ARG A 90 -9.66 -7.02 3.18
N ALA A 91 -8.63 -6.25 2.84
CA ALA A 91 -7.29 -6.76 2.58
C ALA A 91 -6.24 -5.94 3.34
N ARG A 92 -5.10 -6.57 3.63
CA ARG A 92 -3.95 -5.93 4.29
C ARG A 92 -2.74 -5.88 3.37
N GLY A 93 -2.07 -4.74 3.35
CA GLY A 93 -0.80 -4.57 2.66
C GLY A 93 0.32 -5.36 3.35
N SER A 94 1.12 -6.08 2.58
CA SER A 94 2.32 -6.80 3.05
C SER A 94 3.59 -6.18 2.47
N ARG A 95 4.33 -6.92 1.65
CA ARG A 95 5.60 -6.48 1.07
C ARG A 95 5.39 -5.63 -0.18
N ARG A 96 6.35 -4.72 -0.42
CA ARG A 96 6.39 -3.89 -1.63
C ARG A 96 7.07 -4.63 -2.78
N PHE A 97 6.72 -4.23 -3.99
CA PHE A 97 7.32 -4.76 -5.22
C PHE A 97 7.53 -3.66 -6.25
N ARG A 98 8.39 -3.94 -7.22
CA ARG A 98 8.56 -3.17 -8.45
C ARG A 98 8.11 -4.01 -9.64
N ALA A 99 7.12 -3.54 -10.38
CA ALA A 99 6.77 -4.10 -11.67
C ALA A 99 7.76 -3.60 -12.73
N SER A 100 8.57 -4.50 -13.28
CA SER A 100 9.51 -4.19 -14.38
C SER A 100 8.84 -4.20 -15.75
N ALA A 101 7.73 -4.93 -15.87
CA ALA A 101 6.87 -4.94 -17.05
C ALA A 101 5.43 -5.22 -16.64
N THR A 102 4.48 -4.73 -17.44
CA THR A 102 3.06 -5.06 -17.29
C THR A 102 2.49 -5.58 -18.60
N ARG A 103 1.48 -6.46 -18.50
CA ARG A 103 0.71 -6.97 -19.63
C ARG A 103 -0.75 -7.08 -19.25
N VAL A 104 -1.64 -6.92 -20.22
CA VAL A 104 -3.09 -7.09 -20.04
C VAL A 104 -3.46 -8.47 -20.59
N ARG A 105 -4.16 -9.28 -19.80
CA ARG A 105 -4.72 -10.56 -20.26
C ARG A 105 -6.03 -10.33 -21.02
N ASP A 106 -6.51 -11.35 -21.74
CA ASP A 106 -7.73 -11.25 -22.57
C ASP A 106 -8.98 -10.83 -21.79
N ASN A 107 -9.04 -11.13 -20.49
CA ASN A 107 -10.13 -10.71 -19.60
C ASN A 107 -9.97 -9.26 -19.06
N GLY A 108 -8.96 -8.52 -19.55
CA GLY A 108 -8.64 -7.16 -19.12
C GLY A 108 -7.88 -7.06 -17.80
N LEU A 109 -7.53 -8.19 -17.15
CA LEU A 109 -6.76 -8.15 -15.90
C LEU A 109 -5.29 -7.81 -16.20
N VAL A 110 -4.75 -6.83 -15.47
CA VAL A 110 -3.34 -6.44 -15.58
C VAL A 110 -2.48 -7.42 -14.78
N HIS A 111 -1.37 -7.87 -15.37
CA HIS A 111 -0.35 -8.67 -14.70
C HIS A 111 1.00 -7.95 -14.77
N GLY A 112 1.75 -8.00 -13.69
CA GLY A 112 3.10 -7.47 -13.60
C GLY A 112 4.14 -8.57 -13.49
N THR A 113 5.26 -8.41 -14.20
CA THR A 113 6.50 -9.10 -13.84
C THR A 113 7.14 -8.29 -12.73
N VAL A 114 7.17 -8.85 -11.51
CA VAL A 114 7.54 -8.10 -10.31
C VAL A 114 8.83 -8.58 -9.66
N GLU A 115 9.55 -7.64 -9.09
CA GLU A 115 10.70 -7.84 -8.22
C GLU A 115 10.36 -7.35 -6.82
N TRP A 116 10.74 -8.10 -5.79
CA TRP A 116 10.48 -7.72 -4.41
C TRP A 116 11.43 -6.60 -3.99
N LEU A 117 10.88 -5.55 -3.37
CA LEU A 117 11.72 -4.58 -2.67
C LEU A 117 12.22 -5.25 -1.38
N PRO A 118 13.47 -4.96 -0.95
CA PRO A 118 13.93 -5.42 0.34
C PRO A 118 13.05 -4.87 1.46
N ASP A 119 12.91 -5.65 2.53
CA ASP A 119 12.29 -5.18 3.76
C ASP A 119 13.10 -4.01 4.34
N GLU A 120 12.42 -3.07 4.99
CA GLU A 120 13.10 -1.95 5.64
C GLU A 120 13.85 -2.46 6.88
N PRO A 121 15.03 -1.90 7.18
CA PRO A 121 15.72 -2.24 8.42
C PRO A 121 14.84 -1.91 9.62
N ALA A 122 14.79 -2.82 10.60
CA ALA A 122 14.15 -2.55 11.88
C ALA A 122 14.86 -1.36 12.55
N THR A 123 14.23 -0.19 12.50
CA THR A 123 14.81 1.09 12.89
C THR A 123 13.93 1.71 13.95
N SER A 124 14.49 1.95 15.13
CA SER A 124 13.79 2.70 16.18
C SER A 124 13.55 4.14 15.75
N LEU A 125 12.43 4.72 16.16
CA LEU A 125 12.10 6.11 15.88
C LEU A 125 13.14 7.05 16.55
N PRO A 126 13.88 7.86 15.78
CA PRO A 126 14.82 8.80 16.36
C PRO A 126 14.10 9.90 17.16
N PRO A 127 14.70 10.43 18.25
CA PRO A 127 14.10 11.50 19.06
C PRO A 127 13.71 12.74 18.26
N GLU A 128 14.48 13.09 17.22
CA GLU A 128 14.19 14.23 16.34
C GLU A 128 12.86 14.07 15.57
N HIS A 129 12.37 12.84 15.37
CA HIS A 129 11.08 12.55 14.76
C HIS A 129 9.97 12.27 15.78
N GLY A 130 10.22 12.43 17.08
CA GLY A 130 9.26 12.10 18.15
C GLY A 130 7.92 12.83 18.02
N LEU A 131 7.91 14.05 17.47
CA LEU A 131 6.67 14.79 17.20
C LEU A 131 5.75 14.05 16.21
N LEU A 132 6.32 13.33 15.24
CA LEU A 132 5.54 12.54 14.27
C LEU A 132 4.76 11.41 14.95
N ALA A 133 5.35 10.74 15.94
CA ALA A 133 4.65 9.73 16.74
C ALA A 133 3.48 10.34 17.53
N VAL A 134 3.68 11.50 18.16
CA VAL A 134 2.62 12.20 18.91
C VAL A 134 1.47 12.59 17.98
N ILE A 135 1.78 13.14 16.81
CA ILE A 135 0.76 13.48 15.80
C ILE A 135 0.02 12.23 15.34
N LEU A 136 0.76 11.14 15.07
CA LEU A 136 0.17 9.88 14.63
C LEU A 136 -0.77 9.31 15.68
N GLU A 137 -0.34 9.24 16.95
CA GLU A 137 -1.17 8.77 18.05
C GLU A 137 -2.50 9.54 18.10
N ARG A 138 -2.44 10.88 17.98
CA ARG A 138 -3.64 11.71 17.95
C ARG A 138 -4.55 11.42 16.76
N LEU A 139 -3.99 11.27 15.56
CA LEU A 139 -4.78 10.95 14.36
C LEU A 139 -5.43 9.57 14.47
N LEU A 140 -4.72 8.59 15.03
CA LEU A 140 -5.24 7.26 15.28
C LEU A 140 -6.38 7.26 16.30
N GLU A 141 -6.28 8.04 17.38
CA GLU A 141 -7.38 8.21 18.33
C GLU A 141 -8.64 8.77 17.67
N GLN A 142 -8.49 9.70 16.72
CA GLN A 142 -9.63 10.33 16.03
C GLN A 142 -10.29 9.39 15.02
N VAL A 143 -9.49 8.66 14.23
CA VAL A 143 -10.01 7.74 13.20
C VAL A 143 -10.48 6.42 13.81
N GLY A 144 -9.87 5.99 14.92
CA GLY A 144 -10.10 4.69 15.54
C GLY A 144 -9.59 3.53 14.67
N GLY A 145 -10.23 2.36 14.82
CA GLY A 145 -9.88 1.15 14.07
C GLY A 145 -8.79 0.31 14.72
N GLU A 146 -8.19 -0.60 13.94
CA GLU A 146 -7.21 -1.56 14.45
C GLU A 146 -5.88 -0.90 14.82
N HIS A 147 -5.37 0.02 14.00
CA HIS A 147 -4.10 0.70 14.27
C HIS A 147 -4.16 1.59 15.51
N ALA A 148 -5.33 2.12 15.87
CA ALA A 148 -5.53 2.85 17.13
C ALA A 148 -5.45 1.94 18.37
N ARG A 149 -5.58 0.63 18.19
CA ARG A 149 -5.42 -0.39 19.24
C ARG A 149 -4.05 -1.06 19.20
N ALA A 150 -3.19 -0.67 18.25
CA ALA A 150 -1.82 -1.16 18.22
C ALA A 150 -1.11 -0.75 19.52
N GLY A 151 -0.22 -1.61 20.02
CA GLY A 151 0.51 -1.29 21.23
C GLY A 151 1.48 -0.12 21.01
N ARG A 152 1.77 0.64 22.08
CA ARG A 152 2.62 1.84 22.00
C ARG A 152 4.00 1.57 21.42
N GLN A 153 4.51 0.34 21.52
CA GLN A 153 5.77 -0.06 20.91
C GLN A 153 5.80 0.12 19.38
N CYS A 154 4.65 0.17 18.71
CA CYS A 154 4.58 0.47 17.27
C CYS A 154 4.95 1.93 16.97
N LEU A 155 4.74 2.84 17.92
CA LEU A 155 5.15 4.24 17.80
C LEU A 155 6.67 4.41 17.93
N ASP A 156 7.38 3.38 18.40
CA ASP A 156 8.84 3.35 18.45
C ASP A 156 9.47 2.82 17.15
N ASP A 157 8.67 2.42 16.15
CA ASP A 157 9.15 1.89 14.86
C ASP A 157 9.04 2.95 13.75
N ALA A 158 10.19 3.34 13.18
CA ALA A 158 10.28 4.39 12.18
C ALA A 158 9.49 4.08 10.90
N SER A 159 9.51 2.82 10.46
CA SER A 159 8.80 2.37 9.25
C SER A 159 7.30 2.43 9.47
N TRP A 160 6.83 1.92 10.62
CA TRP A 160 5.43 1.90 11.00
C TRP A 160 4.87 3.31 11.12
N VAL A 161 5.54 4.19 11.88
CA VAL A 161 5.14 5.60 12.03
C VAL A 161 5.05 6.29 10.67
N GLY A 162 6.08 6.11 9.83
CA GLY A 162 6.12 6.70 8.49
C GLY A 162 4.98 6.22 7.59
N PHE A 163 4.67 4.92 7.59
CA PHE A 163 3.57 4.38 6.78
C PHE A 163 2.19 4.83 7.27
N ARG A 164 1.92 4.74 8.58
CA ARG A 164 0.60 5.12 9.11
C ARG A 164 0.33 6.61 8.92
N LEU A 165 1.32 7.49 9.13
CA LEU A 165 1.16 8.91 8.86
C LEU A 165 0.89 9.19 7.38
N ALA A 166 1.65 8.57 6.48
CA ALA A 166 1.47 8.74 5.04
C ALA A 166 0.04 8.39 4.57
N GLU A 167 -0.60 7.41 5.21
CA GLU A 167 -2.00 7.06 4.93
C GLU A 167 -3.00 8.08 5.45
N LEU A 168 -2.80 8.57 6.68
CA LEU A 168 -3.79 9.41 7.38
C LEU A 168 -3.72 10.89 6.95
N LEU A 169 -2.56 11.35 6.47
CA LEU A 169 -2.40 12.75 6.08
C LEU A 169 -3.22 13.10 4.82
N PRO A 170 -3.84 14.29 4.75
CA PRO A 170 -4.59 14.75 3.59
C PRO A 170 -3.65 15.28 2.50
N VAL A 171 -2.93 14.36 1.86
CA VAL A 171 -1.99 14.62 0.76
C VAL A 171 -2.48 14.06 -0.56
N THR A 172 -1.86 14.50 -1.65
CA THR A 172 -2.14 13.98 -2.98
C THR A 172 -1.68 12.53 -3.13
N PRO A 173 -2.30 11.74 -4.04
CA PRO A 173 -1.85 10.39 -4.34
C PRO A 173 -0.38 10.32 -4.79
N ALA A 174 0.10 11.35 -5.51
CA ALA A 174 1.50 11.43 -5.94
C ALA A 174 2.48 11.54 -4.76
N GLU A 175 2.13 12.31 -3.72
CA GLU A 175 2.92 12.41 -2.50
C GLU A 175 2.94 11.10 -1.72
N ARG A 176 1.78 10.43 -1.58
CA ARG A 176 1.72 9.09 -0.98
C ARG A 176 2.56 8.08 -1.76
N GLN A 177 2.48 8.12 -3.09
CA GLN A 177 3.28 7.25 -3.95
C GLN A 177 4.77 7.53 -3.76
N HIS A 178 5.18 8.79 -3.66
CA HIS A 178 6.56 9.15 -3.35
C HIS A 178 7.02 8.53 -2.03
N TRP A 179 6.22 8.62 -0.96
CA TRP A 179 6.58 8.02 0.34
C TRP A 179 6.59 6.48 0.34
N LEU A 180 5.74 5.83 -0.46
CA LEU A 180 5.77 4.38 -0.66
C LEU A 180 7.07 3.93 -1.33
N GLN A 181 7.62 4.77 -2.22
CA GLN A 181 8.83 4.47 -2.99
C GLN A 181 10.14 4.64 -2.19
N LEU A 182 10.14 5.42 -1.11
CA LEU A 182 11.30 5.56 -0.23
C LEU A 182 11.54 4.23 0.51
N THR A 183 12.73 3.67 0.41
CA THR A 183 13.12 2.41 1.08
C THR A 183 13.84 2.60 2.40
N ASP A 184 14.21 3.84 2.70
CA ASP A 184 14.80 4.25 3.96
C ASP A 184 13.71 4.93 4.82
N PRO A 185 13.34 4.34 5.98
CA PRO A 185 12.30 4.91 6.81
C PRO A 185 12.67 6.29 7.35
N LEU A 186 13.95 6.60 7.59
CA LEU A 186 14.37 7.90 8.10
C LEU A 186 14.18 8.99 7.05
N GLN A 187 14.52 8.70 5.80
CA GLN A 187 14.24 9.63 4.68
C GLN A 187 12.74 9.88 4.51
N ARG A 188 11.90 8.86 4.76
CA ARG A 188 10.44 9.04 4.75
C ARG A 188 9.99 9.96 5.87
N LEU A 189 10.48 9.76 7.10
CA LEU A 189 10.17 10.61 8.24
C LEU A 189 10.63 12.06 8.02
N ASP A 190 11.81 12.29 7.45
CA ASP A 190 12.29 13.62 7.06
C ASP A 190 11.40 14.30 6.01
N SER A 191 10.90 13.51 5.05
CA SER A 191 9.96 14.00 4.04
C SER A 191 8.61 14.37 4.66
N LEU A 192 8.09 13.53 5.57
CA LEU A 192 6.86 13.78 6.31
C LEU A 192 6.98 15.01 7.22
N MET A 193 8.07 15.13 7.98
CA MET A 193 8.30 16.26 8.87
C MET A 193 8.33 17.59 8.10
N ARG A 194 8.95 17.63 6.91
CA ARG A 194 8.94 18.81 6.03
C ARG A 194 7.55 19.18 5.51
N CYS A 195 6.62 18.24 5.41
CA CYS A 195 5.26 18.51 4.95
C CYS A 195 4.32 18.97 6.08
N MET A 196 4.64 18.69 7.35
CA MET A 196 3.80 19.01 8.52
C MET A 196 3.30 20.47 8.61
N PRO A 197 4.12 21.50 8.32
CA PRO A 197 3.65 22.89 8.41
C PRO A 197 2.41 23.21 7.55
N ARG A 198 2.15 22.44 6.50
CA ARG A 198 0.97 22.62 5.62
C ARG A 198 -0.35 22.34 6.32
N PHE A 199 -0.32 21.58 7.42
CA PHE A 199 -1.51 21.15 8.15
C PHE A 199 -1.72 21.91 9.47
N GLN A 200 -0.82 22.83 9.81
CA GLN A 200 -0.91 23.65 11.02
C GLN A 200 -1.70 24.96 10.81
N ALA A 201 -2.07 25.30 9.58
CA ALA A 201 -2.74 26.56 9.23
C ALA A 201 -4.29 26.47 9.18
N GLY A 202 -4.88 25.53 9.93
CA GLY A 202 -6.33 25.29 9.99
C GLY A 202 -6.92 25.62 11.35
#